data_AF-L7SV69-F1
#
_entry.id   AF-L7SV69-F1
#
_cell.length_a   1.000
_cell.length_b   1.000
_cell.length_c   1.000
_cell.angle_alpha   90.00
_cell.angle_beta   90.00
_cell.angle_gamma   90.00
#
_symmetry.space_group_name_H-M   'P 1'
#
loop_
_entity.id
_entity.type
_entity.pdbx_description
1 polymer ?
#
loop_
_entity_poly.entity_id
_entity_poly.type
_entity_poly.pdbx_seq_one_letter_code
_entity_poly.pdbx_strand_id
1 'polypeptide(L)'
;QSCSPIQIFVVPPSPGGLYVRQDAKIHCVVVNLPSDASLSISWTREKSGVLRPDPMVLSEHFNSTFTASSSLAVSTQDWVAGERFTCTVQHEDLPEPISKSISKHAGKVTPPHIFTFPPHAEEMALAEVTLTCRVRGFQPENVEVQWLRNHNSVPATEFVTTPPLKEANGDGTFFLYSKMTVPKASWQGGVSYACMVVHEGLPMRFTQRPLQKTPGK
;
A
#
# COMPACT_ATOMS: atom_id res chain seq x y z
N GLN A 1 22.17 23.43 15.93
CA GLN A 1 21.59 22.19 15.36
C GLN A 1 20.21 22.55 14.85
N SER A 2 19.95 22.36 13.55
CA SER A 2 18.62 22.60 12.98
C SER A 2 17.76 21.39 13.32
N CYS A 3 16.87 21.51 14.31
CA CYS A 3 15.93 20.46 14.65
C CYS A 3 14.88 20.39 13.53
N SER A 4 14.78 19.26 12.83
CA SER A 4 13.70 19.07 11.86
C SER A 4 12.36 19.12 12.59
N PRO A 5 11.36 19.83 12.06
CA PRO A 5 10.07 19.94 12.73
C PRO A 5 9.37 18.59 12.79
N ILE A 6 8.57 18.38 13.85
CA ILE A 6 7.69 17.22 13.98
C ILE A 6 6.71 17.19 12.81
N GLN A 7 6.59 16.05 12.13
CA GLN A 7 5.67 15.86 11.01
C GLN A 7 4.74 14.69 11.26
N ILE A 8 3.50 14.81 10.79
CA ILE A 8 2.44 13.82 11.00
C ILE A 8 1.85 13.43 9.66
N PHE A 9 1.80 12.12 9.44
CA PHE A 9 1.25 11.50 8.24
C PHE A 9 0.12 10.56 8.64
N VAL A 10 -0.99 10.61 7.91
CA VAL A 10 -2.08 9.64 8.01
C VAL A 10 -2.08 8.78 6.76
N VAL A 11 -2.02 7.47 6.96
CA VAL A 11 -1.88 6.47 5.88
C VAL A 11 -3.20 5.71 5.75
N PRO A 12 -3.77 5.60 4.52
CA PRO A 12 -5.01 4.88 4.29
C PRO A 12 -4.83 3.38 4.51
N PRO A 13 -5.94 2.63 4.68
CA PRO A 13 -5.84 1.19 4.73
C PRO A 13 -5.47 0.64 3.35
N SER A 14 -4.73 -0.47 3.37
CA SER A 14 -4.36 -1.16 2.13
C SER A 14 -5.61 -1.75 1.46
N PRO A 15 -5.70 -1.74 0.12
CA PRO A 15 -6.80 -2.38 -0.61
C PRO A 15 -6.97 -3.86 -0.26
N GLY A 16 -5.87 -4.60 -0.06
CA GLY A 16 -5.88 -5.98 0.39
C GLY A 16 -6.50 -6.15 1.77
N GLY A 17 -6.19 -5.25 2.71
CA GLY A 17 -6.82 -5.27 4.04
C GLY A 17 -8.31 -4.96 4.01
N LEU A 18 -8.75 -4.03 3.14
CA LEU A 18 -10.16 -3.68 2.97
C LEU A 18 -10.99 -4.78 2.31
N TYR A 19 -10.48 -5.38 1.24
CA TYR A 19 -11.31 -6.14 0.30
C TYR A 19 -10.98 -7.64 0.24
N VAL A 20 -9.83 -8.07 0.78
CA VAL A 20 -9.40 -9.46 0.72
C VAL A 20 -9.26 -10.06 2.12
N ARG A 21 -8.45 -9.46 2.99
CA ARG A 21 -8.15 -9.98 4.34
C ARG A 21 -9.15 -9.54 5.42
N GLN A 22 -9.87 -8.44 5.18
CA GLN A 22 -10.81 -7.84 6.14
C GLN A 22 -10.16 -7.41 7.47
N ASP A 23 -8.89 -7.00 7.42
CA ASP A 23 -8.08 -6.56 8.55
C ASP A 23 -7.60 -5.11 8.38
N ALA A 24 -8.40 -4.29 7.68
CA ALA A 24 -8.05 -2.92 7.33
C ALA A 24 -7.71 -2.05 8.56
N LYS A 25 -6.55 -1.39 8.47
CA LYS A 25 -6.09 -0.41 9.47
C LYS A 25 -5.69 0.88 8.81
N ILE A 26 -6.04 2.00 9.43
CA ILE A 26 -5.41 3.30 9.14
C ILE A 26 -4.28 3.53 10.11
N HIS A 27 -3.27 4.28 9.68
CA HIS A 27 -2.09 4.56 10.50
C HIS A 27 -1.87 6.06 10.64
N CYS A 28 -1.47 6.49 11.82
CA CYS A 28 -0.95 7.81 12.09
C CYS A 28 0.53 7.66 12.43
N VAL A 29 1.40 8.28 11.64
CA VAL A 29 2.86 8.18 11.76
C VAL A 29 3.39 9.56 12.07
N VAL A 30 4.09 9.69 13.20
CA VAL A 30 4.71 10.92 13.68
C VAL A 30 6.22 10.74 13.58
N VAL A 31 6.89 11.63 12.87
CA VAL A 31 8.35 11.59 12.63
C VAL A 31 9.02 12.85 13.15
N ASN A 32 10.34 12.79 13.32
CA ASN A 32 11.18 13.85 13.87
C ASN A 32 10.79 14.24 15.31
N LEU A 33 10.33 13.26 16.10
CA LEU A 33 10.11 13.47 17.53
C LEU A 33 11.46 13.58 18.25
N PRO A 34 11.68 14.58 19.10
CA PRO A 34 12.92 14.71 19.87
C PRO A 34 12.94 13.80 21.11
N SER A 35 11.78 13.45 21.65
CA SER A 35 11.59 12.54 22.78
C SER A 35 10.24 11.81 22.66
N ASP A 36 9.97 10.87 23.56
CA ASP A 36 8.65 10.28 23.76
C ASP A 36 7.91 10.91 24.96
N ALA A 37 8.52 11.90 25.61
CA ALA A 37 7.96 12.53 26.79
C ALA A 37 6.69 13.30 26.44
N SER A 38 5.63 13.04 27.21
CA SER A 38 4.31 13.67 27.01
C SER A 38 3.70 13.44 25.62
N LEU A 39 4.19 12.45 24.86
CA LEU A 39 3.60 12.08 23.58
C LEU A 39 2.24 11.42 23.80
N SER A 40 1.21 11.99 23.15
CA SER A 40 -0.12 11.40 23.12
C SER A 40 -0.67 11.41 21.70
N ILE A 41 -1.10 10.24 21.22
CA ILE A 41 -1.76 10.07 19.93
C ILE A 41 -3.17 9.55 20.19
N SER A 42 -4.16 10.33 19.77
CA SER A 42 -5.58 10.00 19.94
C SER A 42 -6.31 9.97 18.61
N TRP A 43 -7.40 9.21 18.56
CA TRP A 43 -8.24 9.11 17.36
C TRP A 43 -9.66 9.57 17.65
N THR A 44 -10.25 10.28 16.69
CA THR A 44 -11.67 10.62 16.65
C THR A 44 -12.27 10.25 15.31
N ARG A 45 -13.60 10.08 15.27
CA ARG A 45 -14.38 9.79 14.06
C ARG A 45 -15.64 10.66 14.05
N GLU A 46 -16.28 10.79 12.89
CA GLU A 46 -17.52 11.57 12.78
C GLU A 46 -18.75 10.87 13.36
N LYS A 47 -18.85 9.54 13.24
CA LYS A 47 -19.97 8.80 13.81
C LYS A 47 -19.81 8.60 15.32
N SER A 48 -20.93 8.37 16.02
CA SER A 48 -20.88 7.92 17.40
C SER A 48 -20.30 6.51 17.48
N GLY A 49 -19.39 6.29 18.41
CA GLY A 49 -18.77 4.97 18.64
C GLY A 49 -17.42 5.08 19.30
N VAL A 50 -17.08 4.09 20.12
CA VAL A 50 -15.78 4.03 20.78
C VAL A 50 -14.76 3.47 19.80
N LEU A 51 -13.69 4.21 19.56
CA LEU A 51 -12.53 3.73 18.83
C LEU A 51 -11.60 2.98 19.76
N ARG A 52 -10.98 1.91 19.25
CA ARG A 52 -9.98 1.11 19.97
C ARG A 52 -8.71 1.03 19.13
N PRO A 53 -7.82 2.05 19.22
CA PRO A 53 -6.52 2.00 18.58
C PRO A 53 -5.67 0.85 19.14
N ASP A 54 -4.80 0.31 18.30
CA ASP A 54 -3.74 -0.58 18.76
C ASP A 54 -2.75 0.18 19.66
N PRO A 55 -2.00 -0.53 20.53
CA PRO A 55 -0.91 0.07 21.28
C PRO A 55 0.06 0.82 20.37
N MET A 56 0.46 2.02 20.81
CA MET A 56 1.42 2.85 20.07
C MET A 56 2.77 2.13 19.98
N VAL A 57 3.37 2.18 18.80
CA VAL A 57 4.71 1.65 18.53
C VAL A 57 5.68 2.83 18.42
N LEU A 58 6.78 2.78 19.15
CA LEU A 58 7.84 3.78 19.13
C LEU A 58 9.13 3.16 18.60
N SER A 59 9.85 3.86 17.75
CA SER A 59 11.17 3.47 17.25
C SER A 59 12.14 4.63 17.33
N GLU A 60 13.31 4.40 17.93
CA GLU A 60 14.43 5.34 17.97
C GLU A 60 15.31 5.17 16.72
N HIS A 61 15.79 6.27 16.16
CA HIS A 61 16.64 6.31 14.98
C HIS A 61 18.07 6.75 15.32
N PHE A 62 19.04 6.42 14.46
CA PHE A 62 20.45 6.78 14.66
C PHE A 62 20.73 8.30 14.71
N ASN A 63 19.82 9.12 14.21
CA ASN A 63 19.87 10.58 14.31
C ASN A 63 19.31 11.10 15.65
N SER A 64 19.06 10.21 16.62
CA SER A 64 18.47 10.52 17.92
C SER A 64 17.06 11.14 17.85
N THR A 65 16.34 10.93 16.74
CA THR A 65 14.91 11.22 16.68
C THR A 65 14.10 9.95 16.84
N PHE A 66 12.85 10.11 17.25
CA PHE A 66 11.89 9.03 17.39
C PHE A 66 10.85 9.09 16.26
N THR A 67 10.30 7.92 15.95
CA THR A 67 9.07 7.79 15.16
C THR A 67 8.05 7.04 15.99
N ALA A 68 6.86 7.61 16.09
CA ALA A 68 5.73 6.98 16.75
C ALA A 68 4.67 6.62 15.72
N SER A 69 4.06 5.46 15.87
CA SER A 69 2.96 5.01 15.04
C SER A 69 1.79 4.53 15.88
N SER A 70 0.60 5.02 15.59
CA SER A 70 -0.66 4.50 16.11
C SER A 70 -1.49 3.95 14.96
N SER A 71 -2.05 2.76 15.14
CA SER A 71 -2.88 2.08 14.15
C SER A 71 -4.31 1.94 14.66
N LEU A 72 -5.29 2.13 13.79
CA LEU A 72 -6.70 1.98 14.12
C LEU A 72 -7.37 1.03 13.13
N ALA A 73 -7.94 -0.06 13.63
CA ALA A 73 -8.78 -0.94 12.83
C ALA A 73 -10.04 -0.21 12.37
N VAL A 74 -10.35 -0.31 11.07
CA VAL A 74 -11.50 0.33 10.45
C VAL A 74 -12.33 -0.70 9.71
N SER A 75 -13.66 -0.55 9.76
CA SER A 75 -14.53 -1.42 8.97
C SER A 75 -14.50 -0.99 7.50
N THR A 76 -14.58 -1.96 6.58
CA THR A 76 -14.68 -1.67 5.14
C THR A 76 -15.93 -0.82 4.84
N GLN A 77 -17.02 -1.02 5.57
CA GLN A 77 -18.26 -0.26 5.39
C GLN A 77 -18.08 1.22 5.74
N ASP A 78 -17.49 1.53 6.89
CA ASP A 78 -17.28 2.90 7.33
C ASP A 78 -16.31 3.64 6.41
N TRP A 79 -15.22 2.98 6.03
CA TRP A 79 -14.25 3.54 5.08
C TRP A 79 -14.88 3.81 3.72
N VAL A 80 -15.61 2.84 3.16
CA VAL A 80 -16.27 2.98 1.84
C VAL A 80 -17.37 4.05 1.86
N ALA A 81 -18.07 4.22 2.99
CA ALA A 81 -19.03 5.30 3.18
C ALA A 81 -18.40 6.70 3.21
N GLY A 82 -17.06 6.80 3.20
CA GLY A 82 -16.36 8.07 3.19
C GLY A 82 -16.25 8.72 4.56
N GLU A 83 -16.42 7.95 5.64
CA GLU A 83 -16.29 8.48 6.99
C GLU A 83 -14.89 9.05 7.24
N ARG A 84 -14.85 10.20 7.93
CA ARG A 84 -13.60 10.85 8.29
C ARG A 84 -13.12 10.42 9.67
N PHE A 85 -11.87 9.96 9.72
CA PHE A 85 -11.12 9.65 10.92
C PHE A 85 -10.05 10.71 11.13
N THR A 86 -9.81 11.13 12.37
CA THR A 86 -8.82 12.17 12.68
C THR A 86 -7.87 11.66 13.74
N CYS A 87 -6.58 11.72 13.42
CA CYS A 87 -5.50 11.52 14.37
C CYS A 87 -5.10 12.88 14.95
N THR A 88 -5.04 12.99 16.28
CA THR A 88 -4.56 14.18 16.99
C THR A 88 -3.34 13.82 17.82
N VAL A 89 -2.25 14.55 17.60
CA VAL A 89 -0.96 14.35 18.25
C VAL A 89 -0.66 15.52 19.18
N GLN A 90 -0.31 15.20 20.42
CA GLN A 90 0.14 16.13 21.45
C GLN A 90 1.56 15.77 21.85
N HIS A 91 2.38 16.79 22.07
CA HIS A 91 3.78 16.66 22.48
C HIS A 91 4.22 17.97 23.12
N GLU A 92 5.19 17.93 24.04
CA GLU A 92 5.66 19.13 24.77
C GLU A 92 6.29 20.20 23.86
N ASP A 93 6.99 19.77 22.80
CA ASP A 93 7.57 20.67 21.79
C ASP A 93 6.58 21.16 20.72
N LEU A 94 5.28 20.82 20.87
CA LEU A 94 4.23 21.36 20.00
C LEU A 94 3.47 22.47 20.74
N PRO A 95 3.40 23.71 20.20
CA PRO A 95 2.66 24.79 20.85
C PRO A 95 1.15 24.49 20.91
N GLU A 96 0.64 23.75 19.92
CA GLU A 96 -0.75 23.27 19.89
C GLU A 96 -0.79 21.83 19.34
N PRO A 97 -1.81 21.04 19.74
CA PRO A 97 -2.01 19.71 19.17
C PRO A 97 -2.20 19.75 17.66
N ILE A 98 -1.46 18.93 16.92
CA ILE A 98 -1.62 18.84 15.47
C ILE A 98 -2.60 17.71 15.15
N SER A 99 -3.61 18.03 14.33
CA SER A 99 -4.61 17.05 13.87
C SER A 99 -4.54 16.83 12.36
N LYS A 100 -4.60 15.57 11.94
CA LYS A 100 -4.68 15.16 10.53
C LYS A 100 -5.84 14.20 10.34
N SER A 101 -6.69 14.50 9.36
CA SER A 101 -7.83 13.66 9.01
C SER A 101 -7.57 12.83 7.77
N ILE A 102 -8.21 11.67 7.71
CA ILE A 102 -8.21 10.77 6.58
C ILE A 102 -9.60 10.18 6.36
N SER A 103 -9.95 10.04 5.08
CA SER A 103 -11.16 9.38 4.61
C SER A 103 -10.86 8.72 3.28
N LYS A 104 -11.79 7.92 2.76
CA LYS A 104 -11.71 7.46 1.38
C LYS A 104 -11.60 8.65 0.42
N HIS A 105 -10.75 8.50 -0.60
CA HIS A 105 -10.61 9.50 -1.66
C HIS A 105 -11.95 9.72 -2.38
N ALA A 106 -12.39 10.98 -2.43
CA ALA A 106 -13.54 11.39 -3.22
C ALA A 106 -13.08 11.70 -4.64
N GLY A 107 -13.65 11.02 -5.64
CA GLY A 107 -13.26 11.26 -7.02
C GLY A 107 -13.72 10.17 -7.97
N LYS A 108 -13.27 10.28 -9.22
CA LYS A 108 -13.53 9.29 -10.26
C LYS A 108 -12.84 7.98 -9.90
N VAL A 109 -13.59 6.89 -10.01
CA VAL A 109 -13.07 5.53 -9.85
C VAL A 109 -12.96 4.90 -11.23
N THR A 110 -11.74 4.56 -11.63
CA THR A 110 -11.46 3.91 -12.92
C THR A 110 -10.72 2.59 -12.64
N PRO A 111 -11.20 1.44 -13.13
CA PRO A 111 -10.55 0.15 -12.90
C PRO A 111 -9.19 0.05 -13.61
N PRO A 112 -8.21 -0.68 -13.05
CA PRO A 112 -6.92 -0.92 -13.69
C PRO A 112 -7.03 -1.87 -14.88
N HIS A 113 -6.23 -1.56 -15.91
CA HIS A 113 -5.82 -2.51 -16.94
C HIS A 113 -4.51 -3.17 -16.53
N ILE A 114 -4.44 -4.49 -16.67
CA ILE A 114 -3.32 -5.30 -16.16
C ILE A 114 -2.70 -6.06 -17.32
N PHE A 115 -1.40 -5.84 -17.51
CA PHE A 115 -0.59 -6.47 -18.52
C PHE A 115 0.56 -7.21 -17.84
N THR A 116 0.69 -8.49 -18.13
CA THR A 116 1.77 -9.31 -17.61
C THR A 116 2.76 -9.63 -18.72
N PHE A 117 4.04 -9.51 -18.42
CA PHE A 117 5.12 -9.77 -19.37
C PHE A 117 5.94 -10.97 -18.87
N PRO A 118 6.14 -11.99 -19.72
CA PRO A 118 7.10 -13.04 -19.43
C PRO A 118 8.52 -12.44 -19.44
N PRO A 119 9.52 -13.21 -18.99
CA PRO A 119 10.89 -12.71 -19.02
C PRO A 119 11.36 -12.42 -20.44
N HIS A 120 12.29 -11.47 -20.56
CA HIS A 120 12.88 -11.13 -21.86
C HIS A 120 13.66 -12.31 -22.43
N ALA A 121 13.71 -12.46 -23.75
CA ALA A 121 14.37 -13.60 -24.40
C ALA A 121 15.86 -13.69 -24.01
N GLU A 122 16.52 -12.55 -23.82
CA GLU A 122 17.93 -12.50 -23.39
C GLU A 122 18.13 -13.00 -21.96
N GLU A 123 17.13 -12.85 -21.06
CA GLU A 123 17.21 -13.39 -19.70
C GLU A 123 17.17 -14.93 -19.70
N MET A 124 16.75 -15.59 -20.78
CA MET A 124 16.76 -17.06 -20.87
C MET A 124 18.17 -17.66 -20.84
N ALA A 125 19.20 -16.86 -21.13
CA ALA A 125 20.59 -17.26 -20.95
C ALA A 125 21.04 -17.25 -19.48
N LEU A 126 20.32 -16.57 -18.59
CA LEU A 126 20.66 -16.40 -17.18
C LEU A 126 20.11 -17.55 -16.31
N ALA A 127 20.54 -17.59 -15.04
CA ALA A 127 20.04 -18.55 -14.04
C ALA A 127 18.67 -18.12 -13.45
N GLU A 128 18.45 -16.81 -13.37
CA GLU A 128 17.22 -16.19 -12.88
C GLU A 128 16.61 -15.30 -13.97
N VAL A 129 15.29 -15.16 -13.92
CA VAL A 129 14.50 -14.45 -14.93
C VAL A 129 13.50 -13.52 -14.26
N THR A 130 13.13 -12.43 -14.94
CA THR A 130 12.24 -11.40 -14.37
C THR A 130 10.82 -11.54 -14.89
N LEU A 131 9.86 -11.67 -13.98
CA LEU A 131 8.44 -11.61 -14.27
C LEU A 131 7.94 -10.19 -14.02
N THR A 132 7.21 -9.59 -14.95
CA THR A 132 6.75 -8.19 -14.82
C THR A 132 5.23 -8.08 -14.94
N CYS A 133 4.64 -7.25 -14.08
CA CYS A 133 3.24 -6.85 -14.13
C CYS A 133 3.15 -5.33 -14.23
N ARG A 134 2.51 -4.83 -15.30
CA ARG A 134 2.17 -3.43 -15.45
C ARG A 134 0.68 -3.24 -15.18
N VAL A 135 0.37 -2.36 -14.24
CA VAL A 135 -1.00 -1.98 -13.87
C VAL A 135 -1.17 -0.53 -14.26
N ARG A 136 -2.20 -0.17 -15.03
CA ARG A 136 -2.34 1.19 -15.58
C ARG A 136 -3.78 1.64 -15.78
N GLY A 137 -3.98 2.94 -15.95
CA GLY A 137 -5.28 3.55 -16.24
C GLY A 137 -6.24 3.59 -15.05
N PHE A 138 -5.74 3.43 -13.82
CA PHE A 138 -6.58 3.34 -12.62
C PHE A 138 -6.68 4.65 -11.86
N GLN A 139 -7.79 4.81 -11.12
CA GLN A 139 -8.03 5.88 -10.15
C GLN A 139 -8.94 5.34 -9.03
N PRO A 140 -8.71 5.70 -7.75
CA PRO A 140 -7.62 6.53 -7.24
C PRO A 140 -6.27 5.79 -7.23
N GLU A 141 -5.21 6.42 -6.73
CA GLU A 141 -3.86 5.83 -6.70
C GLU A 141 -3.72 4.63 -5.74
N ASN A 142 -4.66 4.43 -4.82
CA ASN A 142 -4.58 3.36 -3.81
C ASN A 142 -4.88 1.99 -4.44
N VAL A 143 -3.82 1.29 -4.84
CA VAL A 143 -3.83 -0.04 -5.46
C VAL A 143 -2.83 -0.95 -4.74
N GLU A 144 -3.15 -2.23 -4.61
CA GLU A 144 -2.23 -3.24 -4.06
C GLU A 144 -1.95 -4.31 -5.13
N VAL A 145 -0.67 -4.64 -5.33
CA VAL A 145 -0.25 -5.74 -6.19
C VAL A 145 0.30 -6.86 -5.33
N GLN A 146 -0.15 -8.08 -5.60
CA GLN A 146 0.34 -9.30 -5.00
C GLN A 146 0.74 -10.29 -6.10
N TRP A 147 1.69 -11.17 -5.80
CA TRP A 147 2.07 -12.26 -6.70
C TRP A 147 1.55 -13.58 -6.16
N LEU A 148 1.14 -14.45 -7.08
CA LEU A 148 0.76 -15.82 -6.79
C LEU A 148 1.76 -16.78 -7.46
N ARG A 149 2.19 -17.80 -6.72
CA ARG A 149 3.01 -18.93 -7.20
C ARG A 149 2.25 -20.21 -6.94
N ASN A 150 1.89 -20.94 -8.00
CA ASN A 150 1.02 -22.12 -7.91
C ASN A 150 -0.26 -21.85 -7.10
N HIS A 151 -0.91 -20.71 -7.38
CA HIS A 151 -2.12 -20.22 -6.70
C HIS A 151 -1.95 -19.80 -5.22
N ASN A 152 -0.75 -19.92 -4.65
CA ASN A 152 -0.46 -19.46 -3.29
C ASN A 152 0.14 -18.05 -3.30
N SER A 153 -0.17 -17.27 -2.26
CA SER A 153 0.37 -15.92 -2.08
C SER A 153 1.88 -15.96 -1.90
N VAL A 154 2.58 -15.06 -2.60
CA VAL A 154 4.03 -14.85 -2.47
C VAL A 154 4.28 -13.76 -1.42
N PRO A 155 5.25 -13.95 -0.50
CA PRO A 155 5.65 -12.92 0.45
C PRO A 155 6.07 -11.61 -0.24
N ALA A 156 5.70 -10.47 0.36
CA ALA A 156 6.03 -9.15 -0.17
C ALA A 156 7.54 -8.87 -0.29
N THR A 157 8.38 -9.66 0.37
CA THR A 157 9.85 -9.58 0.28
C THR A 157 10.43 -10.19 -1.00
N GLU A 158 9.66 -10.99 -1.74
CA GLU A 158 10.14 -11.67 -2.97
C GLU A 158 9.83 -10.89 -4.26
N PHE A 159 9.13 -9.76 -4.15
CA PHE A 159 8.83 -8.90 -5.29
C PHE A 159 8.92 -7.42 -4.91
N VAL A 160 9.03 -6.57 -5.92
CA VAL A 160 9.06 -5.12 -5.72
C VAL A 160 8.06 -4.44 -6.63
N THR A 161 7.33 -3.47 -6.08
CA THR A 161 6.33 -2.68 -6.78
C THR A 161 6.74 -1.22 -6.71
N THR A 162 6.74 -0.52 -7.84
CA THR A 162 6.96 0.93 -7.87
C THR A 162 5.78 1.65 -7.20
N PRO A 163 5.99 2.86 -6.64
CA PRO A 163 4.87 3.72 -6.29
C PRO A 163 3.95 3.97 -7.51
N PRO A 164 2.65 4.22 -7.30
CA PRO A 164 1.77 4.72 -8.35
C PRO A 164 2.30 6.06 -8.89
N LEU A 165 2.39 6.15 -10.22
CA LEU A 165 2.81 7.36 -10.94
C LEU A 165 1.67 7.83 -11.84
N LYS A 166 1.52 9.15 -11.98
CA LYS A 166 0.51 9.72 -12.90
C LYS A 166 0.88 9.44 -14.35
N GLU A 167 -0.10 9.06 -15.16
CA GLU A 167 0.06 8.96 -16.60
C GLU A 167 0.21 10.35 -17.25
N ALA A 168 1.03 10.45 -18.29
CA ALA A 168 1.30 11.68 -19.01
C ALA A 168 0.19 12.06 -20.02
N ASN A 169 -0.83 11.22 -20.20
CA ASN A 169 -1.95 11.43 -21.13
C ASN A 169 -2.95 12.52 -20.68
N GLY A 170 -2.80 13.07 -19.48
CA GLY A 170 -3.67 14.14 -18.96
C GLY A 170 -4.99 13.65 -18.35
N ASP A 171 -5.30 12.34 -18.42
CA ASP A 171 -6.54 11.77 -17.89
C ASP A 171 -6.57 11.68 -16.35
N GLY A 172 -5.46 12.05 -15.69
CA GLY A 172 -5.30 11.96 -14.23
C GLY A 172 -5.28 10.53 -13.70
N THR A 173 -5.08 9.54 -14.57
CA THR A 173 -4.96 8.13 -14.19
C THR A 173 -3.55 7.79 -13.73
N PHE A 174 -3.41 6.67 -13.03
CA PHE A 174 -2.15 6.19 -12.48
C PHE A 174 -1.71 4.90 -13.16
N PHE A 175 -0.40 4.64 -13.10
CA PHE A 175 0.21 3.36 -13.45
C PHE A 175 1.30 2.99 -12.45
N LEU A 176 1.63 1.69 -12.40
CA LEU A 176 2.78 1.18 -11.67
C LEU A 176 3.33 -0.08 -12.36
N TYR A 177 4.51 -0.49 -11.92
CA TYR A 177 5.12 -1.77 -12.28
C TYR A 177 5.39 -2.58 -11.02
N SER A 178 5.17 -3.89 -11.11
CA SER A 178 5.65 -4.86 -10.14
C SER A 178 6.53 -5.88 -10.84
N LYS A 179 7.64 -6.27 -10.23
CA LYS A 179 8.54 -7.30 -10.74
C LYS A 179 8.86 -8.33 -9.68
N MET A 180 8.99 -9.58 -10.11
CA MET A 180 9.42 -10.70 -9.28
C MET A 180 10.52 -11.46 -10.03
N THR A 181 11.66 -11.68 -9.38
CA THR A 181 12.75 -12.48 -9.93
C THR A 181 12.57 -13.92 -9.47
N VAL A 182 12.65 -14.86 -10.41
CA VAL A 182 12.45 -16.30 -10.11
C VAL A 182 13.54 -17.13 -10.78
N PRO A 183 13.85 -18.33 -10.27
CA PRO A 183 14.74 -19.25 -10.97
C PRO A 183 14.19 -19.61 -12.35
N LYS A 184 15.05 -19.57 -13.37
CA LYS A 184 14.69 -19.97 -14.75
C LYS A 184 14.12 -21.39 -14.79
N ALA A 185 14.72 -22.30 -14.02
CA ALA A 185 14.28 -23.67 -13.90
C ALA A 185 12.82 -23.77 -13.42
N SER A 186 12.39 -22.93 -12.48
CA SER A 186 11.01 -22.87 -12.01
C SER A 186 10.07 -22.33 -13.09
N TRP A 187 10.47 -21.27 -13.79
CA TRP A 187 9.71 -20.71 -14.91
C TRP A 187 9.50 -21.72 -16.04
N GLN A 188 10.57 -22.42 -16.46
CA GLN A 188 10.49 -23.43 -17.52
C GLN A 188 9.82 -24.73 -17.03
N GLY A 189 10.03 -25.11 -15.78
CA GLY A 189 9.55 -26.34 -15.15
C GLY A 189 8.07 -26.37 -14.78
N GLY A 190 7.22 -25.56 -15.41
CA GLY A 190 5.78 -25.64 -15.24
C GLY A 190 5.16 -24.87 -14.07
N VAL A 191 5.96 -24.20 -13.20
CA VAL A 191 5.41 -23.36 -12.12
C VAL A 191 4.52 -22.27 -12.71
N SER A 192 3.33 -22.09 -12.14
CA SER A 192 2.39 -21.06 -12.55
C SER A 192 2.59 -19.80 -11.72
N TYR A 193 2.57 -18.66 -12.40
CA TYR A 193 2.68 -17.35 -11.78
C TYR A 193 1.52 -16.48 -12.22
N ALA A 194 0.98 -15.67 -11.30
CA ALA A 194 -0.03 -14.68 -11.61
C ALA A 194 0.21 -13.38 -10.85
N CYS A 195 -0.10 -12.27 -11.49
CA CYS A 195 -0.18 -10.96 -10.86
C CYS A 195 -1.62 -10.73 -10.42
N MET A 196 -1.85 -10.60 -9.11
CA MET A 196 -3.13 -10.26 -8.51
C MET A 196 -3.13 -8.77 -8.16
N VAL A 197 -4.18 -8.07 -8.54
CA VAL A 197 -4.33 -6.62 -8.30
C VAL A 197 -5.61 -6.39 -7.53
N VAL A 198 -5.52 -5.64 -6.44
CA VAL A 198 -6.64 -5.25 -5.59
C VAL A 198 -6.85 -3.75 -5.71
N HIS A 199 -8.05 -3.35 -6.16
CA HIS A 199 -8.39 -1.96 -6.42
C HIS A 199 -9.91 -1.74 -6.36
N GLU A 200 -10.35 -0.59 -5.85
CA GLU A 200 -11.78 -0.35 -5.58
C GLU A 200 -12.67 -0.33 -6.84
N GLY A 201 -12.10 0.02 -7.99
CA GLY A 201 -12.81 0.06 -9.27
C GLY A 201 -13.07 -1.31 -9.90
N LEU A 202 -12.47 -2.39 -9.39
CA LEU A 202 -12.69 -3.73 -9.94
C LEU A 202 -14.04 -4.30 -9.45
N PRO A 203 -14.79 -5.06 -10.26
CA PRO A 203 -16.10 -5.60 -9.87
C PRO A 203 -16.09 -6.41 -8.58
N MET A 204 -15.07 -7.28 -8.43
CA MET A 204 -14.84 -8.06 -7.21
C MET A 204 -13.80 -7.41 -6.28
N ARG A 205 -13.42 -6.16 -6.53
CA ARG A 205 -12.34 -5.43 -5.86
C ARG A 205 -10.94 -6.01 -6.01
N PHE A 206 -10.83 -7.15 -6.68
CA PHE A 206 -9.58 -7.72 -7.14
C PHE A 206 -9.76 -8.42 -8.50
N THR A 207 -8.64 -8.70 -9.15
CA THR A 207 -8.56 -9.58 -10.32
C THR A 207 -7.14 -10.15 -10.40
N GLN A 208 -6.95 -11.23 -11.15
CA GLN A 208 -5.63 -11.82 -11.37
C GLN A 208 -5.37 -12.04 -12.86
N ARG A 209 -4.13 -11.81 -13.28
CA ARG A 209 -3.65 -12.10 -14.62
C ARG A 209 -2.52 -13.13 -14.55
N PRO A 210 -2.73 -14.35 -15.11
CA PRO A 210 -1.66 -15.34 -15.19
C PRO A 210 -0.60 -14.90 -16.18
N LEU A 211 0.66 -15.24 -15.90
CA LEU A 211 1.74 -15.02 -16.83
C LEU A 211 1.68 -16.09 -17.92
N GLN A 212 1.43 -15.64 -19.14
CA GLN A 212 1.47 -16.53 -20.29
C GLN A 212 2.93 -16.85 -20.63
N LYS A 213 3.27 -18.13 -20.53
CA LYS A 213 4.44 -18.69 -21.22
C LYS A 213 4.02 -18.71 -22.69
N THR A 214 4.39 -17.70 -23.47
CA THR A 214 4.15 -17.76 -24.92
C THR A 214 4.76 -19.08 -25.42
N PRO A 215 3.98 -19.96 -26.06
CA PRO A 215 4.58 -20.99 -26.89
C PRO A 215 5.23 -20.21 -28.03
N GLY A 216 6.56 -20.18 -28.08
CA GLY A 216 7.25 -19.66 -29.25
C GLY A 216 6.71 -20.37 -30.48
N LYS A 217 6.24 -19.58 -31.46
CA LYS A 217 6.22 -20.03 -32.86
C LYS A 217 7.62 -19.90 -33.41
#